data_AF-A0A5Q8CA87-F1
#
_entry.id   AF-A0A5Q8CA87-F1
#
_cell.length_a   1.000
_cell.length_b   1.000
_cell.length_c   1.000
_cell.angle_alpha   90.00
_cell.angle_beta   90.00
_cell.angle_gamma   90.00
#
_symmetry.space_group_name_H-M   'P 1'
#
loop_
_entity.id
_entity.type
_entity.pdbx_description
1 polymer ?
#
loop_
_entity_poly.entity_id
_entity_poly.type
_entity_poly.pdbx_seq_one_letter_code
_entity_poly.pdbx_strand_id
1 'polypeptide(L)' 'MEEFHKVRRLPPYVFEQVNRLKASARSRGADIIDLGMGNPDLPTPKAIVDKLCEV' A
#
# COMPACT_ATOMS: atom_id res chain seq x y z
N MET A 1 -25.50 -10.32 12.45
CA MET A 1 -25.02 -9.04 11.90
C MET A 1 -25.35 -9.06 10.43
N GLU A 2 -26.24 -8.19 9.97
CA GLU A 2 -26.68 -8.17 8.57
C GLU A 2 -25.53 -7.67 7.70
N GLU A 3 -25.11 -8.46 6.73
CA GLU A 3 -23.93 -8.16 5.91
C GLU A 3 -24.27 -7.09 4.85
N PHE A 4 -23.43 -6.07 4.71
CA PHE A 4 -23.70 -4.92 3.84
C PHE A 4 -23.63 -5.32 2.35
N HIS A 5 -24.77 -5.33 1.66
CA HIS A 5 -24.88 -5.79 0.26
C HIS A 5 -23.89 -5.14 -0.73
N LYS A 6 -23.46 -3.89 -0.48
CA LYS A 6 -22.49 -3.19 -1.36
C LYS A 6 -21.10 -3.82 -1.34
N VAL A 7 -20.68 -4.44 -0.22
CA VAL A 7 -19.36 -5.07 -0.10
C VAL A 7 -19.21 -6.25 -1.07
N ARG A 8 -20.29 -7.03 -1.28
CA ARG A 8 -20.30 -8.17 -2.21
C ARG A 8 -20.07 -7.79 -3.69
N ARG A 9 -20.19 -6.51 -4.03
CA ARG A 9 -20.00 -6.00 -5.41
C ARG A 9 -18.60 -5.46 -5.67
N LEU A 10 -17.76 -5.37 -4.64
CA LEU A 10 -16.40 -4.88 -4.82
C LEU A 10 -15.56 -5.95 -5.53
N PRO A 11 -14.85 -5.60 -6.62
CA PRO A 11 -13.95 -6.53 -7.27
C PRO A 11 -12.78 -6.87 -6.33
N PRO A 12 -12.13 -8.03 -6.51
CA PRO A 12 -10.91 -8.35 -5.79
C PRO A 12 -9.84 -7.27 -6.00
N TYR A 13 -9.12 -6.93 -4.93
CA TYR A 13 -8.03 -5.97 -5.02
C TYR A 13 -6.81 -6.61 -5.68
N VAL A 14 -6.62 -6.35 -6.97
CA VAL A 14 -5.59 -6.98 -7.82
C VAL A 14 -4.18 -6.83 -7.24
N PHE A 15 -3.87 -5.68 -6.65
CA PHE A 15 -2.55 -5.42 -6.07
C PHE A 15 -2.23 -6.27 -4.84
N GLU A 16 -3.22 -6.80 -4.14
CA GLU A 16 -2.99 -7.72 -3.01
C GLU A 16 -2.23 -8.97 -3.48
N GLN A 17 -2.69 -9.56 -4.57
CA GLN A 17 -2.08 -10.78 -5.12
C GLN A 17 -0.65 -10.50 -5.58
N VAL A 18 -0.43 -9.38 -6.28
CA VAL A 18 0.90 -8.98 -6.74
C VAL A 18 1.83 -8.69 -5.55
N ASN A 19 1.34 -8.03 -4.51
CA ASN A 19 2.11 -7.76 -3.29
C ASN A 19 2.53 -9.06 -2.57
N ARG A 20 1.64 -10.05 -2.51
CA ARG A 20 1.94 -11.38 -1.94
C ARG A 20 3.04 -12.10 -2.73
N LEU A 21 2.97 -12.06 -4.06
CA LEU A 21 4.00 -12.65 -4.92
C LEU A 21 5.34 -11.93 -4.79
N LYS A 22 5.33 -10.59 -4.78
CA LYS A 22 6.54 -9.76 -4.55
C LYS A 22 7.19 -10.08 -3.20
N ALA A 23 6.40 -10.15 -2.12
CA ALA A 23 6.89 -10.47 -0.79
C ALA A 23 7.54 -11.87 -0.74
N SER A 24 6.91 -12.86 -1.37
CA SER A 24 7.44 -14.22 -1.46
C SER A 24 8.72 -14.30 -2.32
N ALA A 25 8.82 -13.52 -3.39
CA ALA A 25 10.03 -13.44 -4.21
C ALA A 25 11.19 -12.78 -3.43
N ARG A 26 10.90 -11.66 -2.73
CA ARG A 26 11.88 -10.98 -1.87
C ARG A 26 12.40 -11.90 -0.76
N SER A 27 11.54 -12.69 -0.11
CA SER A 27 11.97 -13.62 0.95
C SER A 27 12.86 -14.76 0.43
N ARG A 28 12.82 -15.06 -0.87
CA ARG A 28 13.75 -15.99 -1.54
C ARG A 28 15.04 -15.32 -2.02
N GLY A 29 15.26 -14.04 -1.72
CA GLY A 29 16.46 -13.30 -2.10
C GLY A 29 16.41 -12.70 -3.50
N ALA A 30 15.24 -12.63 -4.15
CA ALA A 30 15.12 -11.92 -5.41
C ALA A 30 15.24 -10.40 -5.17
N ASP A 31 16.05 -9.72 -6.00
CA ASP A 31 16.12 -8.28 -6.05
C ASP A 31 14.93 -7.74 -6.86
N ILE A 32 14.00 -7.05 -6.20
CA ILE A 32 12.71 -6.66 -6.76
C ILE A 32 12.59 -5.13 -6.81
N ILE A 33 12.69 -4.60 -8.03
CA ILE A 33 12.37 -3.21 -8.35
C ILE A 33 10.85 -3.09 -8.52
N ASP A 34 10.20 -2.35 -7.62
CA ASP A 34 8.74 -2.23 -7.56
C ASP A 34 8.26 -0.88 -8.08
N LEU A 35 7.88 -0.84 -9.35
CA LEU A 35 7.31 0.34 -10.02
C LEU A 35 5.78 0.25 -10.12
N GLY A 36 5.15 -0.64 -9.33
CA GLY A 36 3.73 -0.95 -9.48
C GLY A 36 2.78 0.01 -8.76
N MET A 37 3.27 0.81 -7.82
CA MET A 37 2.47 1.77 -7.05
C MET A 37 3.17 3.12 -7.00
N GLY A 38 2.42 4.21 -7.21
CA GLY A 38 2.91 5.59 -7.12
C GLY A 38 3.08 6.09 -5.69
N ASN A 39 3.58 5.23 -4.80
CA ASN A 39 3.85 5.60 -3.42
C ASN A 39 5.06 6.52 -3.39
N PRO A 40 4.99 7.68 -2.72
CA PRO A 40 6.14 8.54 -2.54
C PRO A 40 7.27 7.80 -1.81
N ASP A 41 8.50 7.96 -2.30
CA ASP A 41 9.73 7.52 -1.68
C ASP A 41 10.33 8.61 -0.76
N LEU A 42 10.01 9.88 -1.04
CA LEU A 42 10.44 11.02 -0.26
C LEU A 42 9.51 11.28 0.95
N PRO A 43 10.04 11.81 2.07
CA PRO A 43 9.23 12.14 3.22
C PRO A 43 8.33 13.34 2.95
N THR A 44 7.25 13.45 3.73
CA THR A 44 6.43 14.66 3.77
C THR A 44 7.29 15.89 4.11
N PRO A 45 7.10 17.04 3.44
CA PRO A 45 7.84 18.27 3.72
C PRO A 45 7.82 18.67 5.20
N LYS A 46 8.99 19.08 5.72
CA LYS A 46 9.18 19.43 7.13
C LYS A 46 8.18 20.46 7.65
N ALA A 47 7.87 21.50 6.88
CA ALA A 47 6.93 22.54 7.29
C ALA A 47 5.52 22.00 7.58
N ILE A 48 5.08 20.96 6.87
CA ILE A 48 3.78 20.31 7.08
C ILE A 48 3.82 19.47 8.36
N VAL A 49 4.91 18.71 8.55
CA VAL A 49 5.10 17.89 9.75
C VAL A 49 5.19 18.76 11.00
N ASP A 50 5.94 19.86 10.93
CA ASP A 50 6.08 20.80 12.04
C ASP A 50 4.72 21.40 12.43
N LYS A 51 3.91 21.81 11.44
CA LYS A 51 2.56 22.34 11.68
C LYS A 51 1.62 21.32 12.32
N LEU A 52 1.72 20.04 11.95
CA LEU A 52 0.93 18.96 12.54
C LEU A 52 1.27 18.75 14.03
N CYS A 53 2.52 19.02 14.44
CA CYS A 53 3.00 18.81 15.81
C CYS A 53 2.85 20.03 16.73
N GLU A 54 2.32 21.16 16.25
CA GLU A 54 2.02 22.32 17.09
C GLU A 54 0.92 21.96 18.11
N VAL A 55 1.15 22.29 19.39
CA VAL A 55 0.22 22.07 20.53
C VAL A 55 -0.45 23.38 20.92
#